data_AF-A0A662Q4W6-F1
#
_entry.id   AF-A0A662Q4W6-F1
#
_cell.length_a   1.000
_cell.length_b   1.000
_cell.length_c   1.000
_cell.angle_alpha   90.00
_cell.angle_beta   90.00
_cell.angle_gamma   90.00
#
_symmetry.space_group_name_H-M   'P 1'
#
loop_
_entity.id
_entity.type
_entity.pdbx_description
1 polymer ?
#
loop_
_entity_poly.entity_id
_entity_poly.type
_entity_poly.pdbx_seq_one_letter_code
_entity_poly.pdbx_strand_id
1 'polypeptide(L)'
;MLGAVKLFEVTGEVLEKLKKAGKLSKRYTLIGFSGWPDAGNVASLTIQHFIDSLAPEKLAEFELTEFQDLTISRPIVEIDDGLIKGLQFAKSALYLWIDPEQDTSLLILKSPEPGFRWKEFTEKILELCRAMS
;
A
#
# COMPACT_ATOMS: atom_id res chain seq x y z
N MET A 1 -25.34 -6.99 9.76
CA MET A 1 -24.94 -5.90 8.85
C MET A 1 -23.52 -5.53 9.25
N LEU A 2 -22.53 -6.08 8.53
CA LEU A 2 -21.11 -5.97 8.89
C LEU A 2 -20.70 -4.50 8.78
N GLY A 3 -20.21 -3.94 9.89
CA GLY A 3 -19.77 -2.55 9.96
C GLY A 3 -18.64 -2.30 8.96
N ALA A 4 -18.70 -1.16 8.29
CA ALA A 4 -17.65 -0.71 7.39
C ALA A 4 -16.30 -0.73 8.12
N VAL A 5 -15.39 -1.59 7.66
CA VAL A 5 -14.00 -1.62 8.12
C VAL A 5 -13.34 -0.37 7.56
N LYS A 6 -12.84 0.51 8.42
CA LYS A 6 -12.19 1.76 8.00
C LYS A 6 -10.91 1.46 7.23
N LEU A 7 -10.79 2.04 6.03
CA LEU A 7 -9.55 2.01 5.27
C LEU A 7 -8.41 2.70 6.05
N PHE A 8 -7.21 2.11 5.98
CA PHE A 8 -6.00 2.57 6.65
C PHE A 8 -6.05 2.60 8.19
N GLU A 9 -6.85 1.72 8.83
CA GLU A 9 -6.60 1.39 10.23
C GLU A 9 -5.31 0.57 10.35
N VAL A 10 -4.19 1.28 10.41
CA VAL A 10 -2.92 0.71 10.83
C VAL A 10 -3.00 0.37 12.31
N THR A 11 -2.57 -0.85 12.65
CA THR A 11 -2.55 -1.29 14.05
C THR A 11 -1.61 -0.43 14.87
N GLY A 12 -1.79 -0.42 16.20
CA GLY A 12 -0.86 0.24 17.11
C GLY A 12 0.58 -0.24 16.93
N GLU A 13 0.77 -1.53 16.62
CA GLU A 13 2.08 -2.10 16.30
C GLU A 13 2.71 -1.46 15.06
N VAL A 14 1.94 -1.31 13.97
CA VAL A 14 2.42 -0.65 12.75
C VAL A 14 2.80 0.80 13.04
N LEU A 15 1.98 1.54 13.80
CA LEU A 15 2.30 2.93 14.17
C LEU A 15 3.59 3.04 14.98
N GLU A 16 3.83 2.14 15.93
CA GLU A 16 5.08 2.14 16.71
C GLU A 16 6.31 1.81 15.83
N LYS A 17 6.18 0.89 14.86
CA LYS A 17 7.24 0.62 13.89
C LYS A 17 7.55 1.87 13.05
N LEU A 18 6.53 2.57 12.54
CA LEU A 18 6.71 3.81 11.78
C LEU A 18 7.40 4.90 12.61
N LYS A 19 6.93 5.14 13.85
CA LYS A 19 7.56 6.12 14.75
C LYS A 19 9.01 5.79 15.05
N LYS A 20 9.35 4.50 15.22
CA LYS A 20 10.74 4.07 15.44
C LYS A 20 11.61 4.36 14.22
N ALA A 21 11.13 4.03 13.02
CA ALA A 21 11.82 4.33 11.78
C ALA A 21 11.95 5.84 11.51
N GLY A 22 10.96 6.62 11.94
CA GLY A 22 10.97 8.08 11.90
C GLY A 22 12.05 8.75 12.76
N LYS A 23 12.75 8.02 13.63
CA LYS A 23 13.89 8.54 14.41
C LYS A 23 15.21 8.55 13.65
N LEU A 24 15.29 7.90 12.49
CA LEU A 24 16.50 7.87 11.67
C LEU A 24 16.69 9.19 10.91
N SER A 25 17.93 9.57 10.61
CA SER A 25 18.19 10.87 9.97
C SER A 25 17.66 10.96 8.55
N LYS A 26 17.77 9.89 7.76
CA LYS A 26 17.30 9.83 6.37
C LYS A 26 16.01 9.05 6.27
N ARG A 27 14.96 9.69 5.77
CA ARG A 27 13.59 9.15 5.77
C ARG A 27 12.99 9.41 4.41
N TYR A 28 12.73 8.34 3.68
CA TYR A 28 12.16 8.41 2.35
C TYR A 28 10.80 7.76 2.32
N THR A 29 9.94 8.23 1.43
CA THR A 29 8.68 7.58 1.13
C THR A 29 8.57 7.43 -0.38
N LEU A 30 8.42 6.20 -0.82
CA LEU A 30 8.21 5.84 -2.22
C LEU A 30 6.76 5.38 -2.38
N ILE A 31 6.01 6.10 -3.22
CA ILE A 31 4.62 5.78 -3.54
C ILE A 31 4.54 5.53 -5.02
N GLY A 32 3.86 4.46 -5.42
CA GLY A 32 3.71 4.11 -6.82
C GLY A 32 2.34 3.53 -7.06
N PHE A 33 1.73 4.06 -8.11
CA PHE A 33 0.38 3.76 -8.52
C PHE A 33 0.39 2.94 -9.80
N SER A 34 -0.22 1.76 -9.80
CA SER A 34 -0.60 1.07 -11.03
C SER A 34 -1.87 1.71 -11.60
N GLY A 35 -2.06 1.70 -12.92
CA GLY A 35 -3.26 2.23 -13.57
C GLY A 35 -2.92 3.24 -14.66
N TRP A 36 -3.68 4.33 -14.76
CA TRP A 36 -3.50 5.35 -15.78
C TRP A 36 -2.10 5.98 -15.82
N PRO A 37 -1.44 6.31 -14.68
CA PRO A 37 -0.11 6.93 -14.71
C PRO A 37 1.03 5.95 -15.03
N ASP A 38 0.75 4.64 -15.16
CA ASP A 38 1.74 3.57 -15.21
C ASP A 38 2.02 3.04 -16.62
N ALA A 39 2.28 3.96 -17.56
CA ALA A 39 2.58 3.60 -18.94
C ALA A 39 3.82 2.69 -19.01
N GLY A 40 3.68 1.53 -19.65
CA GLY A 40 4.75 0.52 -19.73
C GLY A 40 5.07 -0.14 -18.38
N ASN A 41 4.19 -0.02 -17.38
CA ASN A 41 4.35 -0.56 -16.03
C ASN A 41 5.60 -0.03 -15.30
N VAL A 42 6.12 1.14 -15.67
CA VAL A 42 7.36 1.68 -15.11
C VAL A 42 7.26 1.89 -13.59
N ALA A 43 6.16 2.47 -13.10
CA ALA A 43 5.96 2.69 -11.68
C ALA A 43 5.79 1.36 -10.93
N SER A 44 4.97 0.45 -11.45
CA SER A 44 4.75 -0.87 -10.84
C SER A 44 6.03 -1.69 -10.77
N LEU A 45 6.81 -1.74 -11.87
CA LEU A 45 8.07 -2.48 -11.95
C LEU A 45 9.15 -1.84 -11.07
N THR A 46 9.22 -0.52 -11.01
CA THR A 46 10.17 0.18 -10.13
C THR A 46 9.91 -0.16 -8.66
N ILE A 47 8.66 -0.06 -8.21
CA ILE A 47 8.32 -0.45 -6.84
C ILE A 47 8.61 -1.91 -6.57
N GLN A 48 8.26 -2.81 -7.51
CA GLN A 48 8.54 -4.23 -7.36
C GLN A 48 10.04 -4.48 -7.24
N HIS A 49 10.87 -3.80 -8.04
CA HIS A 49 12.31 -3.90 -7.96
C HIS A 49 12.86 -3.48 -6.58
N PHE A 50 12.34 -2.41 -5.98
CA PHE A 50 12.72 -2.02 -4.61
C PHE A 50 12.30 -3.07 -3.57
N ILE A 51 11.09 -3.63 -3.68
CA ILE A 51 10.61 -4.68 -2.79
C ILE A 51 11.50 -5.93 -2.90
N ASP A 52 11.81 -6.36 -4.12
CA ASP A 52 12.61 -7.56 -4.35
C ASP A 52 14.07 -7.38 -3.91
N SER A 53 14.65 -6.20 -4.15
CA SER A 53 16.06 -5.93 -3.86
C SER A 53 16.33 -5.64 -2.38
N LEU A 54 15.39 -5.00 -1.68
CA LEU A 54 15.56 -4.60 -0.28
C LEU A 54 14.88 -5.56 0.70
N ALA A 55 13.98 -6.42 0.23
CA ALA A 55 13.17 -7.33 1.04
C ALA A 55 12.53 -6.62 2.27
N PRO A 56 11.79 -5.51 2.07
CA PRO A 56 11.20 -4.75 3.16
C PRO A 56 10.12 -5.57 3.90
N GLU A 57 9.90 -5.26 5.17
CA GLU A 57 8.81 -5.87 5.93
C GLU A 57 7.46 -5.36 5.41
N LYS A 58 6.54 -6.27 5.04
CA LYS A 58 5.16 -5.92 4.72
C LYS A 58 4.39 -5.64 6.02
N LEU A 59 4.07 -4.38 6.27
CA LEU A 59 3.41 -3.94 7.49
C LEU A 59 1.88 -4.11 7.44
N ALA A 60 1.28 -3.83 6.29
CA ALA A 60 -0.16 -3.84 6.14
C ALA A 60 -0.61 -4.03 4.69
N GLU A 61 -1.86 -4.43 4.53
CA GLU A 61 -2.57 -4.49 3.26
C GLU A 61 -3.98 -3.91 3.44
N PHE A 62 -4.44 -3.12 2.48
CA PHE A 62 -5.70 -2.38 2.53
C PHE A 62 -6.52 -2.68 1.27
N GLU A 63 -7.77 -3.10 1.44
CA GLU A 63 -8.67 -3.33 0.31
C GLU A 63 -9.19 -2.01 -0.25
N LEU A 64 -9.17 -1.80 -1.56
CA LEU A 64 -9.53 -0.53 -2.18
C LEU A 64 -10.97 -0.44 -2.67
N THR A 65 -11.85 -1.37 -2.29
CA THR A 65 -13.24 -1.41 -2.76
C THR A 65 -13.98 -0.09 -2.56
N GLU A 66 -13.68 0.63 -1.47
CA GLU A 66 -14.27 1.95 -1.17
C GLU A 66 -13.71 3.14 -1.98
N PHE A 67 -12.71 2.90 -2.84
CA PHE A 67 -12.00 3.90 -3.64
C PHE A 67 -11.93 3.51 -5.12
N GLN A 68 -12.57 2.42 -5.52
CA GLN A 68 -12.52 1.86 -6.88
C GLN A 68 -13.92 1.66 -7.44
N ASP A 69 -14.09 1.93 -8.73
CA ASP A 69 -15.27 1.47 -9.46
C ASP A 69 -15.05 0.02 -9.86
N LEU A 70 -15.76 -0.92 -9.22
CA LEU A 70 -15.61 -2.35 -9.47
C LEU A 70 -16.10 -2.80 -10.86
N THR A 71 -16.81 -1.93 -11.60
CA THR A 71 -17.17 -2.21 -13.00
C THR A 71 -15.98 -1.99 -13.95
N ILE A 72 -15.02 -1.16 -13.52
CA ILE A 72 -13.76 -0.85 -14.21
C ILE A 72 -12.63 -1.72 -13.63
N SER A 73 -12.40 -1.65 -12.32
CA SER A 73 -11.38 -2.40 -11.57
C SER A 73 -11.98 -3.70 -11.03
N ARG A 74 -12.13 -4.67 -11.93
CA ARG A 74 -12.83 -5.93 -11.65
C ARG A 74 -11.97 -6.83 -10.73
N PRO A 75 -12.56 -7.41 -9.67
CA PRO A 75 -11.85 -8.39 -8.86
C PRO A 75 -11.53 -9.64 -9.69
N ILE A 76 -10.39 -10.27 -9.36
CA ILE A 76 -10.00 -11.55 -9.96
C ILE A 76 -10.81 -12.65 -9.27
N VAL A 77 -11.45 -13.52 -10.05
CA VAL A 77 -12.21 -14.67 -9.55
C VAL A 77 -11.39 -15.93 -9.76
N GLU A 78 -11.17 -16.67 -8.67
CA GLU A 78 -10.58 -18.00 -8.73
C GLU A 78 -11.68 -19.04 -8.83
N ILE A 79 -11.68 -19.83 -9.90
CA ILE A 79 -12.65 -20.89 -10.17
C ILE A 79 -11.89 -22.22 -10.27
N ASP A 80 -12.35 -23.21 -9.51
CA ASP A 80 -11.79 -24.56 -9.49
C ASP A 80 -12.93 -25.58 -9.34
N ASP A 81 -12.89 -26.64 -10.16
CA ASP A 81 -13.98 -27.62 -10.33
C ASP A 81 -15.37 -26.98 -10.55
N GLY A 82 -15.42 -25.87 -11.30
CA GLY A 82 -16.67 -25.14 -11.59
C GLY A 82 -17.24 -24.36 -10.40
N LEU A 83 -16.51 -24.29 -9.29
CA LEU A 83 -16.90 -23.55 -8.08
C LEU A 83 -16.00 -22.32 -7.90
N ILE A 84 -16.61 -21.22 -7.45
CA ILE A 84 -15.85 -20.05 -7.01
C ILE A 84 -15.12 -20.41 -5.71
N LYS A 85 -13.79 -20.39 -5.74
CA LYS A 85 -12.93 -20.62 -4.57
C LYS A 85 -12.43 -19.35 -3.93
N GLY A 86 -12.33 -18.26 -4.70
CA GLY A 86 -11.74 -17.02 -4.24
C GLY A 86 -12.17 -15.80 -5.03
N LEU A 87 -12.13 -14.65 -4.36
CA LEU A 87 -12.25 -13.33 -4.94
C LEU A 87 -11.10 -12.48 -4.43
N GLN A 88 -10.34 -11.91 -5.35
CA GLN A 88 -9.24 -11.01 -5.04
C GLN A 88 -9.58 -9.61 -5.54
N PHE A 89 -9.86 -8.72 -4.59
CA PHE A 89 -10.06 -7.29 -4.87
C PHE A 89 -8.71 -6.59 -5.02
N ALA A 90 -8.74 -5.40 -5.62
CA ALA A 90 -7.59 -4.50 -5.66
C ALA A 90 -7.16 -4.11 -4.24
N LYS A 91 -5.84 -4.13 -3.97
CA LYS A 91 -5.30 -3.82 -2.64
C LYS A 91 -4.11 -2.89 -2.72
N SER A 92 -3.96 -2.03 -1.72
CA SER A 92 -2.72 -1.33 -1.42
C SER A 92 -1.91 -2.13 -0.41
N ALA A 93 -0.59 -2.10 -0.50
CA ALA A 93 0.31 -2.73 0.46
C ALA A 93 1.37 -1.73 0.93
N LEU A 94 1.58 -1.70 2.25
CA LEU A 94 2.55 -0.86 2.93
C LEU A 94 3.74 -1.69 3.37
N TYR A 95 4.94 -1.26 3.01
CA TYR A 95 6.18 -1.90 3.38
C TYR A 95 7.13 -0.92 4.05
N LEU A 96 7.97 -1.42 4.95
CA LEU A 96 8.98 -0.63 5.63
C LEU A 96 10.33 -1.33 5.54
N TRP A 97 11.31 -0.61 5.02
CA TRP A 97 12.71 -0.98 5.06
C TRP A 97 13.45 -0.06 6.03
N ILE A 98 14.34 -0.66 6.82
CA ILE A 98 15.17 0.05 7.80
C ILE A 98 16.59 -0.45 7.65
N ASP A 99 17.53 0.48 7.49
CA ASP A 99 18.96 0.23 7.53
C ASP A 99 19.59 1.06 8.67
N PRO A 100 19.87 0.43 9.82
CA PRO A 100 20.51 1.09 10.95
C PRO A 100 21.96 1.52 10.67
N GLU A 101 22.69 0.82 9.80
CA GLU A 101 24.08 1.15 9.50
C GLU A 101 24.17 2.43 8.67
N GLN A 102 23.22 2.63 7.76
CA GLN A 102 23.10 3.84 6.95
C GLN A 102 22.24 4.93 7.58
N ASP A 103 21.70 4.69 8.78
CA ASP A 103 20.76 5.58 9.49
C ASP A 103 19.61 6.04 8.58
N THR A 104 19.02 5.08 7.85
CA THR A 104 18.04 5.33 6.79
C THR A 104 16.80 4.45 6.94
N SER A 105 15.62 5.02 6.70
CA SER A 105 14.37 4.29 6.49
C SER A 105 13.71 4.64 5.16
N LEU A 106 13.01 3.65 4.59
CA LEU A 106 12.21 3.80 3.39
C LEU A 106 10.83 3.17 3.60
N LEU A 107 9.80 4.02 3.61
CA LEU A 107 8.41 3.60 3.57
C LEU A 107 7.99 3.42 2.09
N ILE A 108 7.42 2.27 1.74
CA ILE A 108 6.96 1.99 0.38
C ILE A 108 5.45 1.73 0.40
N LEU A 109 4.70 2.47 -0.42
CA LEU A 109 3.30 2.20 -0.70
C LEU A 109 3.15 1.73 -2.15
N LYS A 110 2.79 0.46 -2.32
CA LYS A 110 2.39 -0.11 -3.61
C LYS A 110 0.87 -0.13 -3.67
N SER A 111 0.28 0.58 -4.62
CA SER A 111 -1.18 0.69 -4.70
C SER A 111 -1.66 0.81 -6.14
N PRO A 112 -2.87 0.38 -6.47
CA PRO A 112 -3.63 0.96 -7.58
C PRO A 112 -3.93 2.45 -7.33
N GLU A 113 -4.02 3.24 -8.39
CA GLU A 113 -4.56 4.60 -8.34
C GLU A 113 -6.03 4.57 -7.90
N PRO A 114 -6.49 5.44 -6.97
CA PRO A 114 -7.90 5.49 -6.58
C PRO A 114 -8.79 6.01 -7.74
N GLY A 115 -9.91 5.35 -7.98
CA GLY A 115 -10.92 5.80 -8.94
C GLY A 115 -11.77 6.98 -8.45
N PHE A 116 -11.95 7.12 -7.14
CA PHE A 116 -12.68 8.24 -6.52
C PHE A 116 -12.22 8.49 -5.07
N ARG A 117 -12.79 9.51 -4.40
CA ARG A 117 -12.44 9.93 -3.02
C ARG A 117 -10.95 10.28 -2.84
N TRP A 118 -10.33 10.87 -3.86
CA TRP A 118 -8.93 11.29 -3.88
C TRP A 118 -8.47 12.08 -2.65
N LYS A 119 -9.30 13.03 -2.17
CA LYS A 119 -8.97 13.84 -0.99
C LYS A 119 -8.76 12.97 0.25
N GLU A 120 -9.69 12.08 0.53
CA GLU A 120 -9.63 11.18 1.67
C GLU A 120 -8.47 10.18 1.53
N PHE A 121 -8.29 9.61 0.34
CA PHE A 121 -7.18 8.70 0.06
C PHE A 121 -5.83 9.39 0.31
N THR A 122 -5.67 10.63 -0.15
CA THR A 122 -4.45 11.43 0.04
C THR A 122 -4.24 11.77 1.52
N GLU A 123 -5.29 12.16 2.23
CA GLU A 123 -5.22 12.42 3.68
C GLU A 123 -4.70 11.19 4.44
N LYS A 124 -5.15 9.99 4.07
CA LYS A 124 -4.67 8.73 4.66
C LYS A 124 -3.22 8.41 4.35
N ILE A 125 -2.76 8.64 3.13
CA ILE A 125 -1.33 8.51 2.80
C ILE A 125 -0.50 9.49 3.63
N LEU A 126 -0.95 10.74 3.76
CA LEU A 126 -0.25 11.76 4.53
C LEU A 126 -0.22 11.44 6.04
N GLU A 127 -1.26 10.81 6.59
CA GLU A 127 -1.24 10.29 7.97
C GLU A 127 -0.10 9.29 8.18
N LEU A 128 0.12 8.37 7.24
CA LEU A 128 1.24 7.41 7.29
C LEU A 128 2.60 8.12 7.20
N CYS A 129 2.75 9.09 6.29
CA CYS A 129 3.98 9.86 6.15
C CYS A 129 4.30 10.67 7.42
N ARG A 130 3.28 11.25 8.08
CA ARG A 130 3.46 12.00 9.34
C ARG A 130 3.90 11.10 10.49
N ALA A 131 3.51 9.83 10.50
CA ALA A 131 3.99 8.87 11.51
C ALA A 131 5.50 8.61 11.41
N MET A 132 6.11 8.90 10.26
CA MET A 132 7.56 8.84 10.03
C MET A 132 8.28 10.18 10.30
N SER A 133 7.55 11.26 10.61
CA SER A 133 8.12 12.61 10.74
C SER A 133 8.67 12.92 12.13
#